data_AF-A0A355DK10-F1
#
_entry.id   AF-A0A355DK10-F1
#
_cell.length_a   1.000
_cell.length_b   1.000
_cell.length_c   1.000
_cell.angle_alpha   90.00
_cell.angle_beta   90.00
_cell.angle_gamma   90.00
#
_symmetry.space_group_name_H-M   'P 1'
#
loop_
_entity.id
_entity.type
_entity.pdbx_description
1 polymer ?
#
loop_
_entity_poly.entity_id
_entity_poly.type
_entity_poly.pdbx_seq_one_letter_code
_entity_poly.pdbx_strand_id
1 'polypeptide(L)'
;MTTIKEQLLIAIESTPEPILEQILDYLEYLKTRATNPTTRTSKVPIHDGEPILRGSKAKDLLKFAGTWQGDDFEECLQLVYDTRSQAEF
;
A
#
# COMPACT_ATOMS: atom_id res chain seq x y z
N MET A 1 -2.85 40.62 -7.96
CA MET A 1 -2.85 39.25 -7.38
C MET A 1 -2.60 38.30 -8.53
N THR A 2 -1.48 37.58 -8.55
CA THR A 2 -1.18 36.63 -9.63
C THR A 2 -2.03 35.39 -9.46
N THR A 3 -2.50 34.81 -10.56
CA THR A 3 -3.25 33.56 -10.51
C THR A 3 -2.31 32.39 -10.19
N ILE A 4 -2.83 31.29 -9.63
CA ILE A 4 -2.05 30.08 -9.33
C ILE A 4 -1.35 29.56 -10.61
N LYS A 5 -2.02 29.67 -11.76
CA LYS A 5 -1.48 29.28 -13.07
C LYS A 5 -0.23 30.07 -13.44
N GLU A 6 -0.23 31.39 -13.23
CA GLU A 6 0.92 32.26 -13.52
C GLU A 6 2.10 31.95 -12.62
N GLN A 7 1.87 31.72 -11.33
CA GLN A 7 2.93 31.31 -10.40
C GLN A 7 3.58 29.98 -10.82
N LEU A 8 2.78 29.03 -11.32
CA LEU A 8 3.26 27.73 -11.76
C LEU A 8 4.14 27.85 -13.02
N LEU A 9 3.76 28.70 -13.97
CA LEU A 9 4.52 28.94 -15.20
C LEU A 9 5.89 29.55 -14.90
N ILE A 10 5.93 30.57 -14.03
CA ILE A 10 7.19 31.20 -13.60
C ILE A 10 8.11 30.19 -12.89
N ALA A 11 7.55 29.32 -12.05
CA ALA A 11 8.32 28.29 -11.37
C ALA A 11 8.91 27.26 -12.34
N ILE A 12 8.15 26.85 -13.36
CA ILE A 12 8.59 25.89 -14.38
C ILE A 12 9.76 26.44 -15.20
N GLU A 13 9.74 27.72 -15.58
CA GLU A 13 10.81 28.35 -16.38
C GLU A 13 12.18 28.37 -15.68
N SER A 14 12.20 28.36 -14.34
CA SER A 14 13.43 28.41 -13.54
C SER A 14 13.88 27.05 -12.97
N THR A 15 13.14 25.98 -13.28
CA THR A 15 13.36 24.65 -12.70
C THR A 15 14.20 23.76 -13.63
N PRO A 16 15.21 23.03 -13.11
CA PRO A 16 15.97 22.05 -13.89
C PRO A 16 15.12 20.89 -14.43
N GLU A 17 15.47 20.38 -15.62
CA GLU A 17 14.82 19.25 -16.30
C GLU A 17 14.47 18.03 -15.41
N PRO A 18 15.36 17.48 -14.56
CA PRO A 18 15.03 16.29 -13.75
C PRO A 18 13.93 16.54 -12.70
N ILE A 19 13.69 17.80 -12.33
CA ILE A 19 12.61 18.18 -11.43
C ILE A 19 11.33 18.41 -12.23
N LEU A 20 11.44 18.91 -13.47
CA LEU A 20 10.31 19.04 -14.39
C LEU A 20 9.66 17.68 -14.72
N GLU A 21 10.46 16.63 -14.91
CA GLU A 21 9.96 15.26 -15.09
C GLU A 21 9.10 14.80 -13.90
N GLN A 22 9.59 14.97 -12.67
CA GLN A 22 8.84 14.62 -11.46
C GLN A 22 7.55 15.43 -11.31
N ILE A 23 7.58 16.72 -11.69
CA ILE A 23 6.39 17.58 -11.66
C ILE A 23 5.37 17.11 -12.70
N LEU A 24 5.82 16.70 -13.90
CA LEU A 24 4.95 16.20 -14.96
C LEU A 24 4.24 14.91 -14.52
N ASP A 25 4.99 13.94 -13.99
CA ASP A 25 4.46 12.69 -13.46
C ASP A 25 3.42 12.95 -12.37
N TYR A 26 3.72 13.88 -11.45
CA TYR A 26 2.79 14.24 -10.38
C TYR A 26 1.53 14.93 -10.90
N LEU A 27 1.63 15.80 -11.90
CA LEU A 27 0.47 16.44 -12.53
C LEU A 27 -0.40 15.42 -13.26
N GLU A 28 0.20 14.43 -13.92
CA GLU A 28 -0.53 13.33 -14.55
C GLU A 28 -1.25 12.46 -13.50
N TYR A 29 -0.59 12.15 -12.37
CA TYR A 29 -1.21 11.51 -11.21
C TYR A 29 -2.42 12.32 -10.68
N LEU A 30 -2.29 13.64 -10.54
CA LEU A 30 -3.40 14.47 -10.09
C LEU A 30 -4.56 14.50 -11.08
N LYS A 31 -4.27 14.56 -12.39
CA LYS A 31 -5.30 14.49 -13.44
C LYS A 31 -6.03 13.15 -13.43
N THR A 32 -5.31 12.04 -13.40
CA THR A 32 -5.89 10.68 -13.38
C THR A 32 -6.73 10.45 -12.12
N ARG A 33 -6.32 11.00 -10.98
CA ARG A 33 -7.11 10.98 -9.73
C ARG A 33 -8.36 11.86 -9.79
N ALA A 34 -8.29 13.01 -10.46
CA ALA A 34 -9.43 13.91 -10.59
C ALA A 34 -10.48 13.37 -11.57
N THR A 35 -10.05 12.71 -12.66
CA THR A 35 -10.95 12.09 -13.64
C THR A 35 -11.53 10.76 -13.16
N ASN A 36 -10.79 10.02 -12.33
CA ASN A 36 -11.25 8.77 -11.72
C ASN A 36 -11.22 8.88 -10.18
N PRO A 37 -12.22 9.50 -9.54
CA PRO A 37 -12.28 9.61 -8.07
C PRO A 37 -12.35 8.24 -7.35
N THR A 38 -12.59 7.16 -8.11
CA THR A 38 -12.68 5.79 -7.62
C THR A 38 -11.32 5.15 -7.27
N THR A 39 -10.17 5.71 -7.66
CA THR A 39 -8.84 5.11 -7.36
C THR A 39 -8.27 5.46 -5.98
N ARG A 40 -9.13 5.57 -4.95
CA ARG A 40 -8.70 5.25 -3.56
C ARG A 40 -8.76 3.75 -3.25
N THR A 41 -9.15 2.94 -4.22
CA THR A 41 -9.06 1.48 -4.18
C THR A 41 -8.28 1.00 -5.41
N SER A 42 -6.97 1.23 -5.42
CA SER A 42 -6.08 0.47 -6.31
C SER A 42 -6.21 -1.00 -5.92
N LYS A 43 -7.12 -1.70 -6.59
CA LYS A 43 -7.13 -3.15 -6.69
C LYS A 43 -5.84 -3.51 -7.40
N VAL A 44 -4.80 -3.80 -6.63
CA VAL A 44 -3.67 -4.60 -7.11
C VAL A 44 -4.30 -5.85 -7.72
N PRO A 45 -3.90 -6.30 -8.92
CA PRO A 45 -4.31 -7.61 -9.41
C PRO A 45 -3.76 -8.63 -8.42
N ILE A 46 -4.66 -9.14 -7.58
CA ILE A 46 -4.38 -10.20 -6.62
C ILE A 46 -4.03 -11.42 -7.47
N HIS A 47 -2.78 -11.85 -7.43
CA HIS A 47 -2.43 -13.23 -7.77
C HIS A 47 -3.26 -14.15 -6.87
N ASP A 48 -3.86 -15.18 -7.47
CA ASP A 48 -4.76 -16.13 -6.81
C ASP A 48 -4.20 -16.57 -5.44
N GLY A 49 -4.78 -16.06 -4.34
CA GLY A 49 -4.34 -16.44 -3.00
C GLY A 49 -4.70 -15.56 -1.80
N GLU A 50 -4.81 -14.22 -1.90
CA GLU A 50 -4.94 -13.40 -0.68
C GLU A 50 -5.97 -12.24 -0.72
N PRO A 51 -6.80 -12.07 0.34
CA PRO A 51 -7.75 -10.99 0.42
C PRO A 51 -7.08 -9.69 0.90
N ILE A 52 -7.03 -8.67 0.03
CA ILE A 52 -6.61 -7.31 0.43
C ILE A 52 -7.76 -6.61 1.18
N LEU A 53 -7.92 -6.88 2.48
CA LEU A 53 -8.94 -6.22 3.32
C LEU A 53 -8.49 -4.86 3.86
N ARG A 54 -8.32 -3.87 2.97
CA ARG A 54 -8.15 -2.47 3.40
C ARG A 54 -9.46 -1.95 3.99
N GLY A 55 -9.45 -1.62 5.29
CA GLY A 55 -10.60 -1.06 6.03
C GLY A 55 -11.02 -1.88 7.26
N SER A 56 -10.56 -3.12 7.38
CA SER A 56 -10.73 -3.91 8.59
C SER A 56 -9.74 -3.45 9.67
N LYS A 57 -10.24 -3.22 10.89
CA LYS A 57 -9.41 -2.97 12.08
C LYS A 57 -9.15 -4.29 12.78
N ALA A 58 -8.14 -4.35 13.65
CA ALA A 58 -7.86 -5.52 14.48
C ALA A 58 -9.10 -6.04 15.24
N LYS A 59 -9.99 -5.14 15.67
CA LYS A 59 -11.27 -5.50 16.30
C LYS A 59 -12.21 -6.32 15.40
N ASP A 60 -12.13 -6.15 14.09
CA ASP A 60 -12.97 -6.86 13.13
C ASP A 60 -12.48 -8.31 12.92
N LEU A 61 -11.26 -8.62 13.37
CA LEU A 61 -10.72 -9.98 13.39
C LEU A 61 -11.18 -10.80 14.60
N LEU A 62 -11.67 -10.16 15.67
CA LEU A 62 -12.11 -10.86 16.90
C LEU A 62 -13.23 -11.87 16.64
N LYS A 63 -14.09 -11.62 15.64
CA LYS A 63 -15.15 -12.56 15.25
C LYS A 63 -14.64 -13.89 14.68
N PHE A 64 -13.38 -13.93 14.28
CA PHE A 64 -12.70 -15.14 13.80
C PHE A 64 -11.78 -15.74 14.88
N ALA A 65 -11.64 -15.11 16.05
CA ALA A 65 -10.84 -15.67 17.12
C ALA A 65 -11.46 -16.98 17.61
N GLY A 66 -10.67 -18.05 17.65
CA GLY A 66 -11.14 -19.39 18.01
C GLY A 66 -11.89 -20.14 16.89
N THR A 67 -12.11 -19.52 15.72
CA THR A 67 -12.63 -20.24 14.52
C THR A 67 -11.52 -20.71 13.60
N TRP A 68 -10.27 -20.31 13.86
CA TRP A 68 -9.11 -20.79 13.11
C TRP A 68 -8.86 -22.22 13.54
N GLN A 69 -9.25 -23.15 12.68
CA GLN A 69 -9.09 -24.57 12.89
C GLN A 69 -8.06 -25.06 11.88
N GLY A 70 -6.87 -25.39 12.36
CA GLY A 70 -5.93 -26.30 11.71
C GLY A 70 -5.87 -27.56 12.57
N ASP A 71 -5.88 -28.72 11.94
CA ASP A 71 -5.64 -30.02 12.60
C ASP A 71 -4.15 -30.31 12.80
N ASP A 72 -3.29 -29.42 12.30
CA ASP A 72 -1.84 -29.53 12.23
C ASP A 72 -1.09 -28.67 13.26
N PHE A 73 -1.80 -28.04 14.22
CA PHE A 73 -1.17 -27.15 15.20
C PHE A 73 -0.02 -27.82 15.94
N GLU A 74 -0.22 -29.05 16.43
CA GLU A 74 0.80 -29.78 17.19
C GLU A 74 1.96 -30.24 16.31
N GLU A 75 1.70 -30.65 15.07
CA GLU A 75 2.74 -31.03 14.11
C GLU A 75 3.63 -29.84 13.75
N CYS A 76 3.02 -28.69 13.43
CA CYS A 76 3.72 -27.45 13.14
C CYS A 76 4.52 -26.95 14.35
N LEU A 77 3.94 -27.03 15.56
CA LEU A 77 4.62 -26.63 16.78
C LEU A 77 5.85 -27.51 17.07
N GLN A 78 5.72 -28.82 16.89
CA GLN A 78 6.82 -29.75 17.08
C GLN A 78 7.95 -29.49 16.08
N LEU A 79 7.63 -29.26 14.81
CA LEU A 79 8.60 -28.92 13.77
C LEU A 79 9.42 -27.67 14.14
N VAL A 80 8.78 -26.64 14.70
CA VAL A 80 9.49 -25.43 15.17
C VAL A 80 10.44 -25.77 16.31
N TYR A 81 10.04 -26.60 17.27
CA TYR A 81 10.93 -27.02 18.35
C TYR A 81 12.13 -27.82 17.84
N ASP A 82 11.93 -28.68 16.86
CA ASP A 82 12.95 -29.55 16.30
C ASP A 82 13.96 -28.79 15.42
N THR A 83 13.52 -27.71 14.75
CA THR A 83 14.33 -26.99 13.75
C THR A 83 14.88 -25.65 14.23
N ARG A 84 14.34 -25.06 15.30
CA ARG A 84 14.79 -23.74 15.76
C ARG A 84 16.26 -23.76 16.20
N SER A 85 17.02 -22.77 15.75
CA SER A 85 18.36 -22.52 16.27
C SER A 85 18.29 -21.86 17.66
N GLN A 86 19.36 -21.99 18.43
CA GLN A 86 19.50 -21.23 19.68
C GLN A 86 19.65 -19.75 19.36
N ALA A 87 19.02 -18.90 20.18
CA ALA A 87 19.19 -17.46 20.08
C ALA A 87 20.55 -17.08 20.68
N GLU A 88 21.33 -16.31 19.92
CA GLU A 88 22.55 -15.67 20.42
C GLU A 88 22.20 -14.29 20.96
N PHE A 89 22.73 -13.94 22.13
CA PHE A 89 22.50 -12.67 22.81
C PHE A 89 23.83 -11.99 23.10
#